data_AF-A0A351A3I1-F1
#
_entry.id   AF-A0A351A3I1-F1
#
_cell.length_a   1.000
_cell.length_b   1.000
_cell.length_c   1.000
_cell.angle_alpha   90.00
_cell.angle_beta   90.00
_cell.angle_gamma   90.00
#
_symmetry.space_group_name_H-M   'P 1'
#
loop_
_entity.id
_entity.type
_entity.pdbx_description
1 polymer ?
#
loop_
_entity_poly.entity_id
_entity_poly.type
_entity_poly.pdbx_seq_one_letter_code
_entity_poly.pdbx_strand_id
1 'polypeptide(L)'
;FRIVPLPRRAPTRFGIRRLKRPIGKDFLLCGGRQTLNLNRRALMRTLEFVDAHPEWTQYSRRALHPDESFFVSILANDKELRICNDVLRYIKWPKLHAASGATIDTDEVEQALRSGAPFGLKFDELAAPDALAVIDARLGIAPDSNPAHPPC
;
A
#
# COMPACT_ATOMS: atom_id res chain seq x y z
N PHE A 1 -17.23 -19.62 7.08
CA PHE A 1 -17.36 -18.17 6.86
C PHE A 1 -16.49 -17.44 7.88
N ARG A 2 -16.26 -16.13 7.74
CA ARG A 2 -15.49 -15.31 8.69
C ARG A 2 -16.22 -13.99 8.91
N ILE A 3 -16.45 -13.63 10.16
CA ILE A 3 -16.94 -12.30 10.52
C ILE A 3 -15.72 -11.37 10.58
N VAL A 4 -15.79 -10.24 9.89
CA VAL A 4 -14.70 -9.27 9.85
C VAL A 4 -15.20 -7.93 10.37
N PRO A 5 -14.90 -7.58 11.64
CA PRO A 5 -15.19 -6.25 12.15
C PRO A 5 -14.28 -5.24 11.43
N LEU A 6 -14.87 -4.18 10.89
CA LEU A 6 -14.11 -3.12 10.24
C LEU A 6 -13.87 -1.95 11.21
N PRO A 7 -12.73 -1.25 11.09
CA PRO A 7 -12.42 -0.11 11.94
C PRO A 7 -13.34 1.09 11.66
N ARG A 8 -13.23 2.15 12.48
CA ARG A 8 -13.88 3.46 12.26
C ARG A 8 -15.41 3.39 12.08
N ARG A 9 -16.07 2.50 12.83
CA ARG A 9 -17.53 2.28 12.78
C ARG A 9 -18.05 1.83 11.42
N ALA A 10 -17.18 1.35 10.53
CA ALA A 10 -17.62 0.76 9.27
C ALA A 10 -18.42 -0.53 9.54
N PRO A 11 -19.42 -0.86 8.68
CA PRO A 11 -20.23 -2.05 8.88
C PRO A 11 -19.39 -3.33 8.92
N THR A 12 -19.64 -4.18 9.92
CA THR A 12 -19.07 -5.52 9.98
C THR A 12 -19.38 -6.29 8.71
N ARG A 13 -18.37 -6.95 8.13
CA ARG A 13 -18.51 -7.74 6.91
C ARG A 13 -18.59 -9.22 7.22
N PHE A 14 -19.33 -9.95 6.39
CA PHE A 14 -19.38 -11.40 6.42
C PHE A 14 -18.66 -11.98 5.20
N GLY A 15 -17.52 -12.62 5.45
CA GLY A 15 -16.69 -13.24 4.44
C GLY A 15 -17.05 -14.71 4.22
N ILE A 16 -17.32 -15.10 2.97
CA ILE A 16 -17.47 -16.50 2.58
C ILE A 16 -16.26 -16.89 1.75
N ARG A 17 -15.54 -17.94 2.17
CA ARG A 17 -14.42 -18.46 1.40
C ARG A 17 -14.94 -19.03 0.08
N ARG A 18 -14.42 -18.55 -1.03
CA ARG A 18 -14.69 -19.11 -2.37
C ARG A 18 -13.83 -20.35 -2.55
N LEU A 19 -14.47 -21.50 -2.77
CA LEU A 19 -13.77 -22.77 -3.01
C LEU A 19 -13.22 -22.86 -4.44
N LYS A 20 -13.96 -22.32 -5.41
CA LYS A 20 -13.50 -22.21 -6.79
C LYS A 20 -12.49 -21.05 -6.90
N ARG A 21 -11.26 -21.38 -7.28
CA ARG A 21 -10.23 -20.39 -7.60
C ARG A 21 -10.53 -19.74 -8.95
N PRO A 22 -10.24 -18.44 -9.12
CA PRO A 22 -10.47 -17.74 -10.38
C PRO A 22 -9.52 -18.22 -11.48
N ILE A 23 -8.24 -18.43 -11.14
CA ILE A 23 -7.18 -18.76 -12.08
C ILE A 23 -6.56 -20.08 -11.68
N GLY A 24 -6.91 -21.17 -12.40
CA GLY A 24 -6.32 -22.49 -12.22
C GLY A 24 -6.16 -22.98 -10.77
N LYS A 25 -5.36 -24.03 -10.60
CA LYS A 25 -4.94 -24.50 -9.26
C LYS A 25 -3.54 -24.01 -8.89
N ASP A 26 -2.72 -23.76 -9.90
CA ASP A 26 -1.30 -23.43 -9.75
C ASP A 26 -1.04 -21.92 -9.56
N PHE A 27 -2.06 -21.07 -9.78
CA PHE A 27 -1.96 -19.64 -9.48
C PHE A 27 -1.91 -19.40 -7.98
N LEU A 28 -0.85 -18.77 -7.52
CA LEU A 28 -0.62 -18.43 -6.13
C LEU A 28 -1.41 -17.17 -5.76
N LEU A 29 -2.22 -17.25 -4.71
CA LEU A 29 -2.84 -16.09 -4.09
C LEU A 29 -1.87 -15.49 -3.08
N CYS A 30 -1.30 -14.34 -3.43
CA CYS A 30 -0.33 -13.64 -2.62
C CYS A 30 -0.97 -12.40 -1.98
N GLY A 31 -0.58 -12.14 -0.72
CA GLY A 31 -0.91 -10.89 -0.02
C GLY A 31 0.34 -10.02 0.10
N GLY A 32 0.17 -8.71 0.04
CA GLY A 32 1.24 -7.73 0.19
C GLY A 32 0.71 -6.36 0.57
N ARG A 33 1.50 -5.32 0.30
CA ARG A 33 1.14 -3.93 0.57
C ARG A 33 0.40 -3.32 -0.62
N GLN A 34 -0.52 -2.39 -0.34
CA GLN A 34 -1.22 -1.61 -1.37
C GLN A 34 -0.25 -0.71 -2.17
N THR A 35 0.85 -0.28 -1.54
CA THR A 35 1.88 0.56 -2.15
C THR A 35 2.86 -0.29 -2.95
N LEU A 36 2.80 -0.19 -4.28
CA LEU A 36 3.65 -0.94 -5.20
C LEU A 36 4.64 -0.01 -5.91
N ASN A 37 5.77 -0.58 -6.34
CA ASN A 37 6.75 0.11 -7.17
C ASN A 37 6.91 -0.71 -8.46
N LEU A 38 6.24 -0.27 -9.53
CA LEU A 38 6.19 -1.00 -10.80
C LEU A 38 6.92 -0.22 -11.88
N ASN A 39 7.82 -0.90 -12.60
CA ASN A 39 8.32 -0.37 -13.85
C ASN A 39 7.30 -0.59 -14.98
N ARG A 40 7.56 0.03 -16.14
CA ARG A 40 6.67 -0.07 -17.30
C ARG A 40 6.38 -1.53 -17.69
N ARG A 41 7.38 -2.41 -17.68
CA ARG A 41 7.21 -3.83 -18.04
C ARG A 41 6.22 -4.52 -17.09
N ALA A 42 6.40 -4.38 -15.78
CA ALA A 42 5.52 -4.98 -14.78
C ALA A 42 4.07 -4.46 -14.91
N LEU A 43 3.90 -3.16 -15.19
CA LEU A 43 2.59 -2.58 -15.45
C LEU A 43 1.95 -3.20 -16.71
N MET A 44 2.68 -3.25 -17.83
CA MET A 44 2.16 -3.85 -19.07
C MET A 44 1.74 -5.31 -18.88
N ARG A 45 2.56 -6.10 -18.19
CA ARG A 45 2.25 -7.50 -17.89
C ARG A 45 1.01 -7.64 -17.00
N THR A 46 0.81 -6.69 -16.09
CA THR A 46 -0.40 -6.64 -15.27
C THR A 46 -1.64 -6.37 -16.12
N LEU A 47 -1.57 -5.42 -17.07
CA LEU A 47 -2.67 -5.10 -17.97
C LEU A 47 -2.99 -6.28 -18.89
N GLU A 48 -1.97 -6.86 -19.53
CA GLU A 48 -2.10 -8.06 -20.38
C GLU A 48 -2.77 -9.22 -19.62
N PHE A 49 -2.38 -9.45 -18.37
CA PHE A 49 -2.99 -10.48 -17.54
C PHE A 49 -4.47 -10.18 -17.28
N VAL A 50 -4.83 -8.95 -16.94
CA VAL A 50 -6.22 -8.56 -16.64
C VAL A 50 -7.11 -8.70 -17.87
N ASP A 51 -6.59 -8.34 -19.05
CA ASP A 51 -7.30 -8.50 -20.32
C ASP A 51 -7.51 -9.97 -20.68
N ALA A 52 -6.49 -10.82 -20.44
CA ALA A 52 -6.57 -12.26 -20.68
C ALA A 52 -7.45 -13.02 -19.66
N HIS A 53 -7.59 -12.47 -18.45
CA HIS A 53 -8.26 -13.13 -17.31
C HIS A 53 -9.32 -12.25 -16.65
N PRO A 54 -10.42 -11.90 -17.34
CA PRO A 54 -11.47 -11.06 -16.77
C PRO A 54 -12.12 -11.66 -15.51
N GLU A 55 -12.07 -12.98 -15.33
CA GLU A 55 -12.51 -13.69 -14.13
C GLU A 55 -11.70 -13.32 -12.87
N TRP A 56 -10.43 -12.94 -13.03
CA TRP A 56 -9.60 -12.44 -11.92
C TRP A 56 -10.16 -11.13 -11.36
N THR A 57 -10.52 -10.20 -12.24
CA THR A 57 -11.15 -8.93 -11.88
C THR A 57 -12.50 -9.15 -11.20
N GLN A 58 -13.34 -10.05 -11.74
CA GLN A 58 -14.63 -10.38 -11.14
C GLN A 58 -14.49 -11.01 -9.74
N TYR A 59 -13.49 -11.88 -9.56
CA TYR A 59 -13.19 -12.48 -8.27
C TYR A 59 -12.74 -11.43 -7.25
N SER A 60 -11.79 -10.59 -7.65
CA SER A 60 -11.16 -9.61 -6.77
C SER A 60 -12.11 -8.49 -6.37
N ARG A 61 -13.05 -8.09 -7.22
CA ARG A 61 -14.13 -7.13 -6.87
C ARG A 61 -14.97 -7.55 -5.65
N ARG A 62 -14.94 -8.83 -5.27
CA ARG A 62 -15.66 -9.37 -4.12
C ARG A 62 -14.75 -9.68 -2.93
N ALA A 63 -13.45 -9.44 -3.05
CA ALA A 63 -12.50 -9.56 -1.95
C ALA A 63 -12.63 -8.38 -0.98
N LEU A 64 -12.23 -8.58 0.28
CA LEU A 64 -12.36 -7.57 1.32
C LEU A 64 -11.39 -6.39 1.11
N HIS A 65 -10.12 -6.68 0.82
CA HIS A 65 -9.07 -5.70 0.51
C HIS A 65 -8.36 -6.16 -0.78
N PRO A 66 -8.99 -5.95 -1.95
CA PRO A 66 -8.48 -6.49 -3.20
C PRO A 66 -7.11 -5.93 -3.56
N ASP A 67 -6.87 -4.65 -3.31
CA ASP A 67 -5.60 -3.97 -3.56
C ASP A 67 -4.38 -4.60 -2.86
N GLU A 68 -4.56 -5.21 -1.68
CA GLU A 68 -3.51 -5.96 -0.98
C GLU A 68 -3.15 -7.31 -1.62
N SER A 69 -3.92 -7.79 -2.61
CA SER A 69 -3.70 -9.12 -3.22
C SER A 69 -3.78 -9.15 -4.74
N PHE A 70 -4.49 -8.19 -5.36
CA PHE A 70 -4.80 -8.14 -6.78
C PHE A 70 -3.53 -8.11 -7.61
N PHE A 71 -2.75 -7.05 -7.43
CA PHE A 71 -1.52 -6.82 -8.18
C PHE A 71 -0.43 -7.79 -7.76
N VAL A 72 -0.27 -8.01 -6.45
CA VAL A 72 0.80 -8.88 -5.91
C VAL A 72 0.66 -10.31 -6.42
N SER A 73 -0.56 -10.84 -6.50
CA SER A 73 -0.78 -12.18 -7.06
C SER A 73 -0.44 -12.22 -8.55
N ILE A 74 -0.81 -11.23 -9.35
CA ILE A 74 -0.45 -11.19 -10.78
C ILE A 74 1.08 -11.19 -10.93
N LEU A 75 1.74 -10.25 -10.25
CA LEU A 75 3.18 -10.01 -10.37
C LEU A 75 4.01 -11.21 -9.88
N ALA A 76 3.60 -11.85 -8.77
CA ALA A 76 4.31 -12.99 -8.21
C ALA A 76 4.17 -14.27 -9.04
N ASN A 77 3.15 -14.38 -9.89
CA ASN A 77 2.96 -15.53 -10.78
C ASN A 77 3.59 -15.33 -12.18
N ASP A 78 4.04 -14.12 -12.51
CA ASP A 78 4.73 -13.86 -13.78
C ASP A 78 6.21 -14.22 -13.68
N LYS A 79 6.59 -15.32 -14.33
CA LYS A 79 7.97 -15.86 -14.31
C LYS A 79 8.99 -14.99 -15.03
N GLU A 80 8.54 -14.02 -15.84
CA GLU A 80 9.44 -13.12 -16.54
C GLU A 80 9.77 -11.85 -15.75
N LEU A 81 9.08 -11.60 -14.63
CA LEU A 81 9.34 -10.47 -13.76
C LEU A 81 10.30 -10.86 -12.65
N ARG A 82 11.22 -9.95 -12.33
CA ARG A 82 12.02 -10.02 -11.11
C ARG A 82 11.31 -9.25 -10.01
N ILE A 83 10.83 -9.95 -9.00
CA ILE A 83 10.12 -9.37 -7.87
C ILE A 83 11.05 -9.23 -6.67
N CYS A 84 10.97 -8.11 -5.96
CA CYS A 84 11.66 -7.86 -4.70
C CYS A 84 10.62 -7.66 -3.59
N ASN A 85 10.85 -8.25 -2.43
CA ASN A 85 10.00 -8.06 -1.25
C ASN A 85 10.46 -6.82 -0.44
N ASP A 86 10.46 -5.67 -1.11
CA ASP A 86 10.78 -4.37 -0.53
C ASP A 86 9.74 -3.34 -0.99
N VAL A 87 9.13 -2.65 -0.02
CA VAL A 87 8.07 -1.66 -0.25
C VAL A 87 8.62 -0.26 -0.58
N LEU A 88 9.93 -0.05 -0.37
CA LEU A 88 10.62 1.24 -0.57
C LEU A 88 9.97 2.39 0.21
N ARG A 89 9.42 2.07 1.39
CA ARG A 89 8.73 3.01 2.27
C ARG A 89 9.09 2.74 3.72
N TYR A 90 9.47 3.79 4.44
CA TYR A 90 9.47 3.76 5.89
C TYR A 90 8.03 3.84 6.40
N ILE A 91 7.63 2.85 7.20
CA ILE A 91 6.30 2.81 7.80
C ILE A 91 6.43 2.55 9.29
N LYS A 92 5.98 3.51 10.11
CA LYS A 92 5.88 3.34 11.56
C LYS A 92 4.69 2.46 11.89
N TRP A 93 4.92 1.27 12.44
CA TRP A 93 3.86 0.38 12.93
C TRP A 93 3.71 0.54 14.44
N PRO A 94 2.57 1.03 14.95
CA PRO A 94 2.42 1.31 16.38
C PRO A 94 2.41 0.05 17.25
N LYS A 95 2.11 -1.11 16.65
CA LYS A 95 2.16 -2.43 17.30
C LYS A 95 2.18 -3.54 16.24
N LEU A 96 2.54 -4.75 16.68
CA LEU A 96 2.42 -5.96 15.87
C LEU A 96 0.96 -6.15 15.42
N HIS A 97 0.75 -6.49 14.14
CA HIS A 97 -0.58 -6.67 13.53
C HIS A 97 -1.50 -5.44 13.59
N ALA A 98 -0.95 -4.22 13.72
CA ALA A 98 -1.74 -3.01 13.55
C ALA A 98 -2.38 -2.97 12.16
N ALA A 99 -3.64 -2.52 12.09
CA ALA A 99 -4.39 -2.40 10.85
C ALA A 99 -3.90 -1.23 9.97
N SER A 100 -3.15 -0.28 10.54
CA SER A 100 -2.60 0.86 9.81
C SER A 100 -1.30 1.36 10.42
N GLY A 101 -0.42 1.91 9.58
CA GLY A 101 0.73 2.69 10.05
C GLY A 101 0.29 3.92 10.84
N ALA A 102 1.12 4.32 11.79
CA ALA A 102 0.97 5.52 12.60
C ALA A 102 1.49 6.76 11.86
N THR A 103 1.07 7.93 12.33
CA THR A 103 1.69 9.20 11.95
C THR A 103 3.12 9.23 12.50
N ILE A 104 4.05 9.68 11.66
CA ILE A 104 5.43 9.99 12.01
C ILE A 104 5.41 11.36 12.65
N ASP A 105 5.87 11.44 13.89
CA ASP A 105 5.97 12.70 14.64
C ASP A 105 7.26 13.45 14.25
N THR A 106 7.34 14.74 14.58
CA THR A 106 8.46 15.63 14.25
C THR A 106 9.78 15.11 14.84
N ASP A 107 9.75 14.57 16.07
CA ASP A 107 10.93 14.01 16.74
C ASP A 107 11.40 12.67 16.13
N GLU A 108 10.56 12.03 15.32
CA GLU A 108 10.83 10.75 14.65
C GLU A 108 11.32 10.90 13.21
N VAL A 109 11.34 12.12 12.67
CA VAL A 109 11.80 12.39 11.30
C VAL A 109 13.21 11.84 11.04
N GLU A 110 14.11 11.96 12.00
CA GLU A 110 15.48 11.43 11.87
C GLU A 110 15.51 9.91 11.68
N GLN A 111 14.60 9.18 12.33
CA GLN A 111 14.50 7.73 12.16
C GLN A 111 14.02 7.37 10.76
N ALA A 112 13.03 8.12 10.24
CA ALA A 112 12.54 7.94 8.89
C ALA A 112 13.64 8.19 7.85
N LEU A 113 14.42 9.27 8.00
CA LEU A 113 15.53 9.60 7.10
C LEU A 113 16.64 8.54 7.14
N ARG A 114 17.03 8.07 8.34
CA ARG A 114 18.05 7.02 8.50
C ARG A 114 17.64 5.68 7.90
N SER A 115 16.36 5.43 7.66
CA SER A 115 15.90 4.21 7.00
C SER A 115 16.42 4.08 5.57
N GLY A 116 16.79 5.20 4.92
CA GLY A 116 17.19 5.23 3.51
C GLY A 116 16.06 4.93 2.53
N ALA A 117 14.83 4.72 3.00
CA ALA A 117 13.69 4.52 2.12
C ALA A 117 13.36 5.82 1.37
N PRO A 118 13.07 5.76 0.06
CA PRO A 118 12.78 6.96 -0.72
C PRO A 118 11.44 7.63 -0.35
N PHE A 119 10.57 6.94 0.40
CA PHE A 119 9.28 7.46 0.82
C PHE A 119 9.01 7.13 2.29
N GLY A 120 8.19 7.96 2.96
CA GLY A 120 7.70 7.72 4.32
C GLY A 120 6.17 7.71 4.38
N LEU A 121 5.61 6.97 5.34
CA LEU A 121 4.17 6.93 5.61
C LEU A 121 3.92 6.75 7.13
N LYS A 122 3.03 7.49 7.80
CA LYS A 122 2.12 8.57 7.37
C LYS A 122 2.57 9.93 7.92
N PHE A 123 2.20 11.01 7.25
CA PHE A 123 2.33 12.38 7.75
C PHE A 123 0.94 13.01 7.88
N ASP A 124 0.74 13.81 8.91
CA ASP A 124 -0.52 14.47 9.23
C ASP A 124 -0.20 15.80 9.92
N GLU A 125 -0.46 16.91 9.25
CA GLU A 125 -0.12 18.27 9.70
C GLU A 125 -0.92 18.70 10.94
N LEU A 126 -2.06 18.06 11.24
CA LEU A 126 -2.82 18.35 12.46
C LEU A 126 -2.20 17.67 13.68
N ALA A 127 -1.59 16.49 13.48
CA ALA A 127 -0.97 15.72 14.54
C ALA A 127 0.52 16.05 14.73
N ALA A 128 1.22 16.37 13.65
CA ALA A 128 2.65 16.68 13.62
C ALA A 128 2.92 17.81 12.60
N PRO A 129 2.56 19.07 12.93
CA PRO A 129 2.58 20.19 11.98
C PRO A 129 3.97 20.50 11.41
N ASP A 130 5.02 20.25 12.20
CA ASP A 130 6.40 20.60 11.82
C ASP A 130 7.13 19.46 11.08
N ALA A 131 6.57 18.25 11.04
CA ALA A 131 7.28 17.07 10.54
C ALA A 131 7.71 17.22 9.06
N LEU A 132 6.83 17.75 8.21
CA LEU A 132 7.13 17.98 6.79
C LEU A 132 8.18 19.07 6.60
N ALA A 133 8.08 20.18 7.34
CA ALA A 133 9.06 21.26 7.28
C ALA A 133 10.47 20.80 7.73
N VAL A 134 10.54 19.93 8.74
CA VAL A 134 11.82 19.32 9.16
C VAL A 134 12.36 18.41 8.05
N ILE A 135 11.53 17.61 7.39
CA ILE A 135 11.95 16.77 6.26
C ILE A 135 12.52 17.64 5.13
N ASP A 136 11.80 18.68 4.72
CA ASP A 136 12.21 19.57 3.64
C ASP A 136 13.55 20.25 3.96
N ALA A 137 13.71 20.76 5.18
CA ALA A 137 14.97 21.35 5.64
C ALA A 137 16.14 20.34 5.58
N ARG A 138 15.90 19.07 5.94
CA ARG A 138 16.93 18.01 5.87
C ARG A 138 17.24 17.57 4.45
N LEU A 139 16.29 17.71 3.52
CA LEU A 139 16.47 17.44 2.10
C LEU A 139 17.03 18.64 1.32
N GLY A 140 17.18 19.80 1.98
CA GLY A 140 17.66 21.03 1.35
C GLY A 140 16.61 21.68 0.43
N ILE A 141 15.33 21.38 0.65
CA ILE A 141 14.20 21.97 -0.06
C ILE A 141 13.86 23.29 0.64
N ALA A 142 13.89 24.40 -0.10
CA ALA A 142 13.53 25.71 0.46
C ALA A 142 12.02 25.75 0.77
N PRO A 143 11.60 26.39 1.87
CA PRO A 143 10.18 26.59 2.13
C PRO A 143 9.59 27.42 0.98
N ASP A 144 8.44 26.99 0.46
CA ASP A 144 7.75 27.70 -0.60
C ASP A 144 7.53 29.17 -0.20
N SER A 145 7.96 30.09 -1.06
CA SER A 145 7.79 31.54 -0.84
C SER A 145 6.34 32.02 -1.01
N ASN A 146 5.37 31.11 -1.12
CA ASN A 146 3.96 31.42 -1.35
C ASN A 146 3.05 30.72 -0.32
N PRO A 147 2.65 31.41 0.76
CA PRO A 147 1.85 30.82 1.81
C PRO A 147 0.36 30.99 1.49
N ALA A 148 -0.20 30.15 0.63
CA ALA A 148 -1.66 30.06 0.49
C ALA A 148 -2.10 28.78 -0.25
N HIS A 149 -2.26 27.68 0.49
CA HIS A 149 -3.34 26.76 0.17
C HIS A 149 -4.40 26.93 1.26
N PRO A 150 -5.63 27.38 0.94
CA PRO A 150 -6.69 27.41 1.93
C PRO A 150 -6.99 25.97 2.38
N PRO A 151 -7.36 25.77 3.66
CA PRO A 151 -7.76 24.45 4.14
C PRO A 151 -8.95 23.93 3.33
N CYS A 152 -8.89 22.67 2.92
CA CYS A 152 -10.00 21.95 2.27
C CYS A 152 -11.19 21.75 3.20
#